data_AF-A0A7J0FDY1-F1
#
_entry.id   AF-A0A7J0FDY1-F1
#
_cell.length_a   1.000
_cell.length_b   1.000
_cell.length_c   1.000
_cell.angle_alpha   90.00
_cell.angle_beta   90.00
_cell.angle_gamma   90.00
#
_symmetry.space_group_name_H-M   'P 1'
#
loop_
_entity.id
_entity.type
_entity.pdbx_description
1 polymer ?
#
loop_
_entity_poly.entity_id
_entity_poly.type
_entity_poly.pdbx_seq_one_letter_code
_entity_poly.pdbx_strand_id
1 'polypeptide(L)'
;MSNDSCTLERGARSVAFTAAPFFVIAAVWFLVFGLCLSLICLCYCCCRREPYGYSRTAYALSLIFLILFTVAAIVGCVVLYTGQGKFHDSTTKTLEYVVNQSDTTVEKLRIVSDYLAAAKQVGVAKVFLPSNVQTDIDRIESKINSAARTLSLRTADNSGNIKDLMDSVRLALIVLAAVMLVLTFLGFLFSIFGMQFLVYILVIIGWILVTGTFILCGIFLLLHNVAQDTCVSMNQWVQNPTAHTALDDILPCVDNATAQETMLRSKEVTSQLVNVINQVVTNVSNINFAPNFVPLYYNQSGPVMPTLCNPFKPDFTDRVCSAGEVDLSNATEVWKDYVCQVSASGICITTGRLTPTFYNQMASGVNVSYGLYHYGPFLVELQDCTFVRQTFTDISRENCPGLQRYSEWIYIGLVMVSVAVMLSLVFWVIYGRERRHRVYTKQHMADPGRGFEGDKHT
;
A
#
# COMPACT_ATOMS: atom_id res chain seq x y z
N MET A 1 -0.48 -1.57 25.08
CA MET A 1 0.90 -1.04 25.04
C MET A 1 2.00 -2.01 25.44
N SER A 2 1.83 -2.90 26.44
CA SER A 2 2.87 -3.92 26.78
C SER A 2 2.69 -5.26 26.03
N ASN A 3 1.45 -5.60 25.63
CA ASN A 3 1.17 -6.81 24.83
C ASN A 3 1.40 -6.60 23.33
N ASP A 4 1.20 -5.37 22.84
CA ASP A 4 1.25 -4.97 21.43
C ASP A 4 2.66 -5.14 20.85
N SER A 5 3.69 -4.90 21.67
CA SER A 5 5.09 -5.11 21.28
C SER A 5 5.42 -6.61 21.16
N CYS A 6 4.75 -7.48 21.94
CA CYS A 6 5.14 -8.89 22.07
C CYS A 6 4.61 -9.78 20.93
N THR A 7 3.42 -9.47 20.39
CA THR A 7 2.84 -10.18 19.24
C THR A 7 3.50 -9.77 17.91
N LEU A 8 3.74 -8.47 17.72
CA LEU A 8 4.46 -7.94 16.56
C LEU A 8 5.94 -8.38 16.57
N GLU A 9 6.59 -8.42 17.73
CA GLU A 9 7.93 -9.03 17.86
C GLU A 9 7.93 -10.52 17.58
N ARG A 10 6.92 -11.29 17.99
CA ARG A 10 6.85 -12.74 17.69
C ARG A 10 6.65 -13.01 16.20
N GLY A 11 5.78 -12.25 15.54
CA GLY A 11 5.60 -12.31 14.08
C GLY A 11 6.89 -11.96 13.34
N ALA A 12 7.52 -10.84 13.71
CA ALA A 12 8.80 -10.42 13.15
C ALA A 12 9.93 -11.44 13.40
N ARG A 13 9.98 -12.08 14.58
CA ARG A 13 10.97 -13.13 14.91
C ARG A 13 10.73 -14.43 14.11
N SER A 14 9.48 -14.83 13.89
CA SER A 14 9.13 -16.01 13.10
C SER A 14 9.50 -15.81 11.63
N VAL A 15 9.18 -14.63 11.07
CA VAL A 15 9.55 -14.27 9.70
C VAL A 15 11.07 -14.11 9.58
N ALA A 16 11.74 -13.47 10.54
CA ALA A 16 13.20 -13.35 10.57
C ALA A 16 13.93 -14.70 10.54
N PHE A 17 13.38 -15.72 11.22
CA PHE A 17 13.99 -17.05 11.27
C PHE A 17 14.03 -17.74 9.91
N THR A 18 13.05 -17.48 9.04
CA THR A 18 13.03 -18.06 7.68
C THR A 18 14.12 -17.54 6.75
N ALA A 19 14.62 -16.32 6.98
CA ALA A 19 15.74 -15.74 6.20
C ALA A 19 17.12 -16.01 6.80
N ALA A 20 17.20 -16.51 8.03
CA ALA A 20 18.44 -16.86 8.70
C ALA A 20 19.37 -17.77 7.85
N PRO A 21 18.88 -18.78 7.11
CA PRO A 21 19.73 -19.62 6.25
C PRO A 21 20.54 -18.81 5.23
N PHE A 22 19.96 -17.79 4.61
CA PHE A 22 20.65 -16.97 3.60
C PHE A 22 21.77 -16.12 4.20
N PHE A 23 21.52 -15.53 5.38
CA PHE A 23 22.55 -14.77 6.09
C PHE A 23 23.69 -15.68 6.58
N VAL A 24 23.36 -16.89 7.05
CA VAL A 24 24.36 -17.89 7.44
C VAL A 24 25.18 -18.34 6.22
N ILE A 25 24.53 -18.66 5.09
CA ILE A 25 25.23 -19.02 3.84
C ILE A 25 26.14 -17.87 3.39
N ALA A 26 25.68 -16.62 3.45
CA ALA A 26 26.49 -15.46 3.09
C ALA A 26 27.74 -15.34 4.00
N ALA A 27 27.57 -15.50 5.31
CA ALA A 27 28.68 -15.44 6.27
C ALA A 27 29.69 -16.58 6.06
N VAL A 28 29.19 -17.81 5.90
CA VAL A 28 30.03 -18.99 5.63
C VAL A 28 30.77 -18.83 4.30
N TRP A 29 30.08 -18.41 3.24
CA TRP A 29 30.70 -18.15 1.95
C TRP A 29 31.77 -17.05 2.05
N PHE A 30 31.46 -15.94 2.71
CA PHE A 30 32.39 -14.83 2.88
C PHE A 30 33.67 -15.29 3.60
N LEU A 31 33.52 -15.96 4.74
CA LEU A 31 34.64 -16.40 5.58
C LEU A 31 35.43 -17.56 4.93
N VAL A 32 34.77 -18.64 4.55
CA VAL A 32 35.44 -19.84 4.03
C VAL A 32 36.10 -19.56 2.68
N PHE A 33 35.36 -18.96 1.75
CA PHE A 33 35.91 -18.67 0.42
C PHE A 33 36.99 -17.58 0.49
N GLY A 34 36.81 -16.56 1.34
CA GLY A 34 37.81 -15.52 1.59
C GLY A 34 39.10 -16.08 2.19
N LEU A 35 39.01 -16.97 3.19
CA LEU A 35 40.15 -17.68 3.76
C LEU A 35 40.84 -18.60 2.74
N CYS A 36 40.07 -19.31 1.90
CA CYS A 36 40.66 -20.11 0.83
C CYS A 36 41.42 -19.24 -0.19
N LEU A 37 40.87 -18.10 -0.60
CA LEU A 37 41.54 -17.17 -1.52
C LEU A 37 42.81 -16.58 -0.90
N SER A 38 42.79 -16.20 0.38
CA SER A 38 43.95 -15.65 1.06
C SER A 38 45.07 -16.69 1.22
N LEU A 39 44.73 -17.94 1.57
CA LEU A 39 45.68 -19.05 1.61
C LEU A 39 46.26 -19.36 0.23
N ILE A 40 45.45 -19.35 -0.84
CA ILE A 40 45.94 -19.54 -2.21
C ILE A 40 46.92 -18.42 -2.60
N CYS A 41 46.62 -17.17 -2.24
CA CYS A 41 47.50 -16.02 -2.47
C CYS A 41 48.82 -16.16 -1.70
N LEU A 42 48.75 -16.52 -0.41
CA LEU A 42 49.91 -16.66 0.47
C LEU A 42 50.81 -17.84 0.05
N CYS A 43 50.22 -18.97 -0.34
CA CYS A 43 50.96 -20.10 -0.90
C CYS A 43 51.59 -19.77 -2.27
N TYR A 44 50.97 -18.92 -3.09
CA TYR A 44 51.54 -18.47 -4.37
C TYR A 44 52.74 -17.54 -4.15
N CYS A 45 52.73 -16.73 -3.10
CA CYS A 45 53.82 -15.83 -2.73
C CYS A 45 54.96 -16.52 -1.95
N CYS A 46 54.67 -17.56 -1.15
CA CYS A 46 55.63 -18.12 -0.19
C CYS A 46 56.11 -19.56 -0.51
N CYS A 47 55.47 -20.32 -1.39
CA CYS A 47 55.83 -21.72 -1.63
C CYS A 47 55.97 -22.06 -3.12
N ARG A 48 57.06 -22.76 -3.49
CA ARG A 48 57.26 -23.32 -4.83
C ARG A 48 56.42 -24.59 -4.95
N ARG A 49 55.35 -24.58 -5.76
CA ARG A 49 54.42 -25.71 -5.88
C ARG A 49 55.05 -26.91 -6.59
N GLU A 50 54.87 -28.10 -6.01
CA GLU A 50 55.17 -29.37 -6.66
C GLU A 50 54.24 -29.62 -7.87
N PRO A 51 54.74 -30.25 -8.95
CA PRO A 51 53.96 -30.46 -10.16
C PRO A 51 52.92 -31.57 -9.96
N TYR A 52 51.69 -31.17 -9.63
CA TYR A 52 50.52 -32.06 -9.70
C TYR A 52 50.22 -32.44 -11.15
N GLY A 53 49.83 -33.70 -11.40
CA GLY A 53 49.54 -34.23 -12.73
C GLY A 53 48.22 -33.70 -13.33
N TYR A 54 48.21 -33.45 -14.63
CA TYR A 54 47.04 -32.98 -15.39
C TYR A 54 45.94 -34.06 -15.48
N SER A 55 44.68 -33.69 -15.20
CA SER A 55 43.53 -34.58 -15.39
C SER A 55 42.61 -34.09 -16.51
N ARG A 56 42.55 -34.86 -17.61
CA ARG A 56 41.72 -34.53 -18.79
C ARG A 56 40.22 -34.53 -18.49
N THR A 57 39.77 -35.38 -17.57
CA THR A 57 38.36 -35.49 -17.17
C THR A 57 37.92 -34.28 -16.34
N ALA A 58 38.75 -33.85 -15.39
CA ALA A 58 38.48 -32.65 -14.56
C ALA A 58 38.42 -31.37 -15.41
N TYR A 59 39.31 -31.25 -16.41
CA TYR A 59 39.30 -30.14 -17.35
C TYR A 59 38.04 -30.10 -18.23
N ALA A 60 37.60 -31.25 -18.76
CA ALA A 60 36.40 -31.32 -19.59
C ALA A 60 35.11 -31.07 -18.77
N LEU A 61 35.00 -31.67 -17.59
CA LEU A 61 33.84 -31.48 -16.71
C LEU A 61 33.72 -30.04 -16.22
N SER A 62 34.82 -29.42 -15.80
CA SER A 62 34.81 -28.02 -15.36
C SER A 62 34.34 -27.07 -16.47
N LEU A 63 34.74 -27.31 -17.73
CA LEU A 63 34.26 -26.52 -18.86
C LEU A 63 32.75 -26.68 -19.09
N ILE A 64 32.22 -27.91 -19.02
CA ILE A 64 30.78 -28.18 -19.17
C ILE A 64 29.99 -27.46 -18.07
N PHE A 65 30.42 -27.59 -16.82
CA PHE A 65 29.77 -26.90 -15.69
C PHE A 65 29.81 -25.39 -15.82
N LEU A 66 30.91 -24.81 -16.30
CA LEU A 66 31.00 -23.37 -16.55
C LEU A 66 29.98 -22.90 -17.60
N ILE A 67 29.77 -23.67 -18.68
CA ILE A 67 28.74 -23.35 -19.68
C ILE A 67 27.34 -23.45 -19.07
N LEU A 68 27.08 -24.49 -18.27
CA LEU A 68 25.77 -24.65 -17.61
C LEU A 68 25.49 -23.51 -16.64
N PHE A 69 26.46 -23.09 -15.83
CA PHE A 69 26.27 -22.01 -14.87
C PHE A 69 26.18 -20.63 -15.53
N THR A 70 26.86 -20.37 -16.65
CA THR A 70 26.65 -19.12 -17.40
C THR A 70 25.24 -19.06 -17.99
N VAL A 71 24.73 -20.17 -18.54
CA VAL A 71 23.33 -20.24 -19.00
C VAL A 71 22.35 -20.06 -17.83
N ALA A 72 22.59 -20.72 -16.69
CA ALA A 72 21.76 -20.56 -15.50
C ALA A 72 21.76 -19.12 -14.96
N ALA A 73 22.91 -18.42 -14.99
CA ALA A 73 23.01 -17.02 -14.61
C ALA A 73 22.19 -16.11 -15.56
N ILE A 74 22.24 -16.36 -16.87
CA ILE A 74 21.43 -15.63 -17.86
C ILE A 74 19.93 -15.84 -17.58
N VAL A 75 19.50 -17.09 -17.41
CA VAL A 75 18.10 -17.41 -17.10
C VAL A 75 17.67 -16.77 -15.78
N GLY A 76 18.50 -16.85 -14.75
CA GLY A 76 18.26 -16.22 -13.45
C GLY A 76 18.08 -14.70 -13.55
N CYS A 77 18.93 -14.02 -14.32
CA CYS A 77 18.81 -12.58 -14.55
C CYS A 77 17.54 -12.20 -15.31
N VAL A 78 17.11 -13.02 -16.29
CA VAL A 78 15.83 -12.81 -17.00
C VAL A 78 14.64 -12.98 -16.07
N VAL A 79 14.63 -14.03 -15.25
CA VAL A 79 13.57 -14.26 -14.24
C VAL A 79 13.54 -13.12 -13.22
N LEU A 80 14.70 -12.67 -12.74
CA LEU A 80 14.81 -11.54 -11.83
C LEU A 80 14.24 -10.27 -12.46
N TYR A 81 14.68 -9.90 -13.67
CA TYR A 81 14.22 -8.69 -14.36
C TYR A 81 12.71 -8.68 -14.60
N THR A 82 12.16 -9.81 -15.05
CA THR A 82 10.72 -9.96 -15.30
C THR A 82 9.91 -9.92 -14.00
N GLY A 83 10.37 -10.63 -12.95
CA GLY A 83 9.77 -10.61 -11.62
C GLY A 83 9.74 -9.19 -11.02
N GLN A 84 10.84 -8.45 -11.13
CA GLN A 84 10.93 -7.07 -10.66
C GLN A 84 9.94 -6.13 -11.31
N GLY A 85 9.84 -6.16 -12.65
CA GLY A 85 8.93 -5.29 -13.38
C GLY A 85 7.47 -5.56 -13.01
N LYS A 86 7.11 -6.84 -12.87
CA LYS A 86 5.76 -7.25 -12.49
C LYS A 86 5.43 -6.97 -11.01
N PHE A 87 6.37 -7.16 -10.11
CA PHE A 87 6.21 -6.82 -8.70
C PHE A 87 6.00 -5.32 -8.51
N HIS A 88 6.82 -4.50 -9.17
CA HIS A 88 6.67 -3.05 -9.14
C HIS A 88 5.30 -2.60 -9.65
N ASP A 89 4.86 -3.08 -10.82
CA ASP A 89 3.53 -2.77 -11.36
C ASP A 89 2.39 -3.20 -10.41
N SER A 90 2.50 -4.39 -9.82
CA SER A 90 1.50 -4.90 -8.87
C SER A 90 1.41 -4.04 -7.60
N THR A 91 2.55 -3.67 -7.01
CA THR A 91 2.55 -2.85 -5.80
C THR A 91 2.10 -1.42 -6.07
N THR A 92 2.50 -0.83 -7.20
CA THR A 92 2.06 0.51 -7.62
C THR A 92 0.54 0.56 -7.76
N LYS A 93 -0.08 -0.45 -8.41
CA LYS A 93 -1.54 -0.56 -8.51
C LYS A 93 -2.22 -0.73 -7.15
N THR A 94 -1.63 -1.52 -6.27
CA THR A 94 -2.16 -1.73 -4.91
C THR A 94 -2.16 -0.42 -4.12
N LEU A 95 -1.06 0.35 -4.19
CA LEU A 95 -0.94 1.64 -3.52
C LEU A 95 -1.90 2.68 -4.12
N GLU A 96 -2.06 2.72 -5.44
CA GLU A 96 -3.03 3.60 -6.11
C GLU A 96 -4.47 3.29 -5.72
N TYR A 97 -4.82 2.01 -5.61
CA TYR A 97 -6.13 1.60 -5.12
C TYR A 97 -6.36 2.11 -3.68
N VAL A 98 -5.38 1.95 -2.79
CA VAL A 98 -5.47 2.44 -1.40
C VAL A 98 -5.59 3.97 -1.34
N VAL A 99 -4.83 4.70 -2.16
CA VAL A 99 -4.94 6.16 -2.28
C VAL A 99 -6.34 6.55 -2.77
N ASN A 100 -6.87 5.88 -3.79
CA ASN A 100 -8.18 6.19 -4.34
C ASN A 100 -9.33 5.93 -3.34
N GLN A 101 -9.25 4.85 -2.56
CA GLN A 101 -10.21 4.58 -1.48
C GLN A 101 -10.12 5.63 -0.36
N SER A 102 -8.91 6.10 -0.05
CA SER A 102 -8.66 7.18 0.89
C SER A 102 -9.25 8.51 0.39
N ASP A 103 -9.01 8.87 -0.86
CA ASP A 103 -9.54 10.10 -1.47
C ASP A 103 -11.07 10.09 -1.52
N THR A 104 -11.68 8.96 -1.86
CA THR A 104 -13.15 8.77 -1.81
C THR A 104 -13.69 8.99 -0.40
N THR A 105 -12.99 8.46 0.62
CA THR A 105 -13.36 8.65 2.03
C THR A 105 -13.25 10.11 2.44
N VAL A 106 -12.17 10.79 2.04
CA VAL A 106 -11.90 12.21 2.29
C VAL A 106 -12.95 13.10 1.65
N GLU A 107 -13.35 12.81 0.41
CA GLU A 107 -14.41 13.52 -0.30
C GLU A 107 -15.75 13.42 0.45
N LYS A 108 -16.19 12.20 0.78
CA LYS A 108 -17.44 11.99 1.53
C LYS A 108 -17.41 12.68 2.90
N LEU A 109 -16.29 12.64 3.61
CA LEU A 109 -16.11 13.33 4.89
C LEU A 109 -16.20 14.86 4.74
N ARG A 110 -15.61 15.44 3.69
CA ARG A 110 -15.73 16.89 3.40
C ARG A 110 -17.16 17.29 3.08
N ILE A 111 -17.86 16.49 2.28
CA ILE A 111 -19.27 16.75 1.97
C ILE A 111 -20.13 16.75 3.25
N VAL A 112 -19.91 15.78 4.15
CA VAL A 112 -20.58 15.77 5.47
C VAL A 112 -20.23 17.03 6.28
N SER A 113 -18.96 17.43 6.28
CA SER A 113 -18.51 18.66 6.95
C SER A 113 -19.22 19.90 6.39
N ASP A 114 -19.40 19.99 5.07
CA ASP A 114 -20.07 21.12 4.41
C ASP A 114 -21.56 21.17 4.78
N TYR A 115 -22.24 20.01 4.86
CA TYR A 115 -23.62 19.94 5.33
C TYR A 115 -23.77 20.35 6.80
N LEU A 116 -22.82 19.98 7.65
CA LEU A 116 -22.79 20.43 9.05
C LEU A 116 -22.50 21.94 9.18
N ALA A 117 -21.61 22.48 8.36
CA ALA A 117 -21.32 23.92 8.33
C ALA A 117 -22.53 24.73 7.84
N ALA A 118 -23.26 24.22 6.84
CA ALA A 118 -24.51 24.82 6.38
C ALA A 118 -25.59 24.84 7.48
N ALA A 119 -25.61 23.84 8.37
CA ALA A 119 -26.47 23.80 9.56
C ALA A 119 -26.24 24.99 10.50
N LYS A 120 -25.00 25.50 10.57
CA LYS A 120 -24.60 26.59 11.46
C LYS A 120 -24.99 27.98 10.95
N GLN A 121 -24.93 28.21 9.62
CA GLN A 121 -25.21 29.52 9.00
C GLN A 121 -26.68 29.99 9.15
N VAL A 122 -27.53 29.17 9.76
CA VAL A 122 -28.97 29.38 10.06
C VAL A 122 -29.24 30.54 11.04
N GLY A 123 -28.19 31.05 11.71
CA GLY A 123 -28.28 31.92 12.87
C GLY A 123 -28.31 33.44 12.65
N VAL A 124 -28.98 33.98 11.62
CA VAL A 124 -29.31 35.42 11.59
C VAL A 124 -30.83 35.61 11.65
N ALA A 125 -31.32 35.70 12.89
CA ALA A 125 -32.67 36.01 13.36
C ALA A 125 -33.67 34.84 13.61
N LYS A 126 -33.75 34.42 14.89
CA LYS A 126 -34.95 34.02 15.66
C LYS A 126 -35.36 32.54 15.86
N VAL A 127 -34.64 31.54 15.38
CA VAL A 127 -34.78 30.16 15.92
C VAL A 127 -33.39 29.58 16.11
N PHE A 128 -32.89 29.65 17.35
CA PHE A 128 -31.52 29.27 17.67
C PHE A 128 -31.40 27.75 17.87
N LEU A 129 -30.41 27.13 17.23
CA LEU A 129 -29.73 25.98 17.83
C LEU A 129 -29.02 26.51 19.10
N PRO A 130 -29.19 25.90 20.27
CA PRO A 130 -28.56 26.40 21.48
C PRO A 130 -27.02 26.37 21.33
N SER A 131 -26.34 27.30 22.00
CA SER A 131 -24.91 27.59 21.78
C SER A 131 -23.99 26.39 22.02
N ASN A 132 -24.40 25.47 22.88
CA ASN A 132 -23.75 24.18 23.08
C ASN A 132 -23.73 23.33 21.80
N VAL A 133 -24.86 23.24 21.08
CA VAL A 133 -24.97 22.47 19.84
C VAL A 133 -24.12 23.08 18.72
N GLN A 134 -24.08 24.41 18.62
CA GLN A 134 -23.21 25.09 17.65
C GLN A 134 -21.73 24.82 17.94
N THR A 135 -21.35 24.82 19.21
CA THR A 135 -19.97 24.51 19.64
C THR A 135 -19.61 23.04 19.36
N ASP A 136 -20.56 22.12 19.55
CA ASP A 136 -20.36 20.70 19.22
C ASP A 136 -20.22 20.47 17.72
N ILE A 137 -21.02 21.16 16.90
CA ILE A 137 -20.89 21.16 15.43
C ILE A 137 -19.49 21.65 15.03
N ASP A 138 -19.02 22.78 15.57
CA ASP A 138 -17.67 23.31 15.30
C ASP A 138 -16.57 22.31 15.64
N ARG A 139 -16.73 21.62 16.77
CA ARG A 139 -15.78 20.60 17.22
C ARG A 139 -15.79 19.39 16.29
N ILE A 140 -16.96 18.96 15.82
CA ILE A 140 -17.11 17.83 14.89
C ILE A 140 -16.53 18.21 13.52
N GLU A 141 -16.89 19.38 12.98
CA GLU A 141 -16.39 19.90 11.71
C GLU A 141 -14.85 19.97 11.70
N SER A 142 -14.26 20.56 12.76
CA SER A 142 -12.81 20.65 12.91
C SER A 142 -12.14 19.26 12.94
N LYS A 143 -12.74 18.29 13.64
CA LYS A 143 -12.23 16.91 13.70
C LYS A 143 -12.34 16.20 12.37
N ILE A 144 -13.48 16.31 11.67
CA ILE A 144 -13.69 15.70 10.36
C ILE A 144 -12.67 16.26 9.36
N ASN A 145 -12.53 17.58 9.29
CA ASN A 145 -11.57 18.24 8.40
C ASN A 145 -10.12 17.87 8.72
N SER A 146 -9.75 17.80 10.01
CA SER A 146 -8.42 17.37 10.44
C SER A 146 -8.14 15.90 10.09
N ALA A 147 -9.13 15.03 10.30
CA ALA A 147 -9.03 13.60 9.99
C ALA A 147 -8.93 13.38 8.48
N ALA A 148 -9.79 14.03 7.69
CA ALA A 148 -9.77 13.97 6.23
C ALA A 148 -8.44 14.49 5.66
N ARG A 149 -7.93 15.63 6.16
CA ARG A 149 -6.61 16.15 5.75
C ARG A 149 -5.47 15.22 6.13
N THR A 150 -5.51 14.67 7.34
CA THR A 150 -4.47 13.75 7.81
C THR A 150 -4.47 12.45 7.01
N LEU A 151 -5.66 11.93 6.69
CA LEU A 151 -5.85 10.75 5.88
C LEU A 151 -5.31 10.98 4.45
N SER A 152 -5.71 12.06 3.78
CA SER A 152 -5.22 12.36 2.42
C SER A 152 -3.69 12.55 2.40
N LEU A 153 -3.15 13.34 3.34
CA LEU A 153 -1.72 13.62 3.39
C LEU A 153 -0.91 12.36 3.71
N ARG A 154 -1.27 11.62 4.75
CA ARG A 154 -0.51 10.41 5.15
C ARG A 154 -0.61 9.32 4.09
N THR A 155 -1.77 9.10 3.48
CA THR A 155 -1.90 8.07 2.44
C THR A 155 -1.12 8.44 1.18
N ALA A 156 -1.20 9.69 0.71
CA ALA A 156 -0.44 10.14 -0.45
C ALA A 156 1.07 10.12 -0.19
N ASP A 157 1.52 10.63 0.96
CA ASP A 157 2.93 10.64 1.36
C ASP A 157 3.49 9.22 1.52
N ASN A 158 2.79 8.33 2.23
CA ASN A 158 3.19 6.94 2.38
C ASN A 158 3.26 6.23 1.02
N SER A 159 2.26 6.42 0.16
CA SER A 159 2.27 5.85 -1.20
C SER A 159 3.46 6.36 -2.02
N GLY A 160 3.72 7.67 -2.00
CA GLY A 160 4.88 8.26 -2.68
C GLY A 160 6.20 7.69 -2.19
N ASN A 161 6.41 7.70 -0.87
CA ASN A 161 7.62 7.17 -0.23
C ASN A 161 7.85 5.69 -0.56
N ILE A 162 6.80 4.86 -0.59
CA ILE A 162 6.92 3.44 -0.94
C ILE A 162 7.25 3.27 -2.43
N LYS A 163 6.60 4.03 -3.33
CA LYS A 163 6.90 3.98 -4.78
C LYS A 163 8.36 4.37 -5.04
N ASP A 164 8.84 5.46 -4.45
CA ASP A 164 10.22 5.92 -4.58
C ASP A 164 11.25 4.90 -4.07
N LEU A 165 10.95 4.26 -2.92
CA LEU A 165 11.76 3.17 -2.39
C LEU A 165 11.79 1.99 -3.37
N MET A 166 10.65 1.61 -3.91
CA MET A 166 10.54 0.51 -4.86
C MET A 166 11.27 0.77 -6.17
N ASP A 167 11.23 2.01 -6.67
CA ASP A 167 12.00 2.42 -7.85
C ASP A 167 13.51 2.36 -7.59
N SER A 168 13.94 2.81 -6.41
CA SER A 168 15.33 2.72 -5.97
C SER A 168 15.81 1.26 -5.89
N VAL A 169 15.00 0.39 -5.29
CA VAL A 169 15.26 -1.06 -5.19
C VAL A 169 15.30 -1.70 -6.58
N ARG A 170 14.38 -1.33 -7.47
CA ARG A 170 14.33 -1.83 -8.85
C ARG A 170 15.62 -1.50 -9.59
N LEU A 171 16.06 -0.24 -9.53
CA LEU A 171 17.29 0.23 -10.14
C LEU A 171 18.52 -0.53 -9.60
N ALA A 172 18.64 -0.65 -8.28
CA ALA A 172 19.77 -1.33 -7.64
C ALA A 172 19.90 -2.80 -8.09
N LEU A 173 18.78 -3.52 -8.16
CA LEU A 173 18.73 -4.90 -8.62
C LEU A 173 19.02 -5.05 -10.13
N ILE A 174 18.58 -4.10 -10.97
CA ILE A 174 18.93 -4.09 -12.41
C ILE A 174 20.44 -3.92 -12.59
N VAL A 175 21.03 -2.97 -11.86
CA VAL A 175 22.49 -2.75 -11.88
C VAL A 175 23.23 -4.00 -11.42
N LEU A 176 22.78 -4.62 -10.32
CA LEU A 176 23.35 -5.86 -9.80
C LEU A 176 23.28 -6.99 -10.84
N ALA A 177 22.13 -7.21 -11.47
CA ALA A 177 21.97 -8.22 -12.51
C ALA A 177 22.91 -7.98 -13.70
N ALA A 178 23.03 -6.73 -14.16
CA ALA A 178 23.93 -6.36 -15.25
C ALA A 178 25.40 -6.62 -14.88
N VAL A 179 25.84 -6.22 -13.68
CA VAL A 179 27.20 -6.46 -13.20
C VAL A 179 27.50 -7.96 -13.08
N MET A 180 26.54 -8.77 -12.59
CA MET A 180 26.70 -10.22 -12.49
C MET A 180 26.79 -10.90 -13.87
N LEU A 181 26.01 -10.44 -14.86
CA LEU A 181 26.11 -10.93 -16.24
C LEU A 181 27.44 -10.56 -16.90
N VAL A 182 27.89 -9.32 -16.75
CA VAL A 182 29.20 -8.89 -17.27
C VAL A 182 30.32 -9.69 -16.61
N LEU A 183 30.26 -9.88 -15.29
CA LEU A 183 31.24 -10.66 -14.55
C LEU A 183 31.30 -12.11 -15.04
N THR A 184 30.15 -12.77 -15.18
CA THR A 184 30.08 -14.17 -15.66
C THR A 184 30.57 -14.32 -17.09
N PHE A 185 30.20 -13.39 -17.98
CA PHE A 185 30.65 -13.37 -19.36
C PHE A 185 32.17 -13.16 -19.48
N LEU A 186 32.70 -12.11 -18.83
CA LEU A 186 34.13 -11.80 -18.87
C LEU A 186 34.96 -12.90 -18.21
N GLY A 187 34.51 -13.45 -17.09
CA GLY A 187 35.23 -14.53 -16.43
C GLY A 187 35.26 -15.81 -17.27
N PHE A 188 34.16 -16.15 -17.95
CA PHE A 188 34.13 -17.25 -18.91
C PHE A 188 35.10 -17.04 -20.08
N LEU A 189 35.07 -15.85 -20.71
CA LEU A 189 35.98 -15.51 -21.80
C LEU A 189 37.45 -15.54 -21.37
N PHE A 190 37.80 -14.87 -20.28
CA PHE A 190 39.18 -14.81 -19.79
C PHE A 190 39.69 -16.16 -19.33
N SER A 191 38.80 -17.02 -18.79
CA SER A 191 39.10 -18.41 -18.49
C SER A 191 39.48 -19.18 -19.77
N ILE A 192 38.74 -19.00 -20.88
CA ILE A 192 39.02 -19.61 -22.20
C ILE A 192 40.24 -18.99 -22.90
N PHE A 193 40.57 -17.73 -22.70
CA PHE A 193 41.81 -17.13 -23.23
C PHE A 193 43.05 -17.44 -22.38
N GLY A 194 42.86 -17.78 -21.10
CA GLY A 194 43.94 -18.20 -20.20
C GLY A 194 44.62 -17.03 -19.50
N MET A 195 43.94 -15.88 -19.43
CA MET A 195 44.42 -14.68 -18.76
C MET A 195 44.20 -14.79 -17.25
N GLN A 196 45.04 -15.56 -16.57
CA GLN A 196 44.84 -15.94 -15.17
C GLN A 196 44.75 -14.74 -14.22
N PHE A 197 45.54 -13.69 -14.45
CA PHE A 197 45.52 -12.49 -13.61
C PHE A 197 44.14 -11.81 -13.59
N LEU A 198 43.52 -11.64 -14.76
CA LEU A 198 42.18 -11.04 -14.87
C LEU A 198 41.11 -11.93 -14.25
N VAL A 199 41.21 -13.24 -14.41
CA VAL A 199 40.29 -14.20 -13.78
C VAL A 199 40.37 -14.09 -12.25
N TYR A 200 41.56 -14.01 -11.67
CA TYR A 200 41.71 -13.84 -10.22
C TYR A 200 41.09 -12.53 -9.70
N ILE A 201 41.25 -11.41 -10.42
CA ILE A 201 40.59 -10.15 -10.07
C ILE A 201 39.07 -10.30 -10.10
N LEU A 202 38.51 -10.92 -11.15
CA LEU A 202 37.08 -11.17 -11.25
C LEU A 202 36.56 -12.12 -10.15
N VAL A 203 37.37 -13.07 -9.72
CA VAL A 203 37.02 -13.96 -8.60
C VAL A 203 36.92 -13.19 -7.28
N ILE A 204 37.81 -12.24 -7.03
CA ILE A 204 37.75 -11.38 -5.83
C ILE A 204 36.49 -10.49 -5.88
N ILE A 205 36.21 -9.85 -7.01
CA ILE A 205 35.01 -9.02 -7.19
C ILE A 205 33.74 -9.88 -7.03
N GLY A 206 33.72 -11.04 -7.67
CA GLY A 206 32.58 -11.96 -7.62
C GLY A 206 32.32 -12.49 -6.22
N TRP A 207 33.35 -12.74 -5.41
CA TRP A 207 33.20 -13.17 -4.02
C TRP A 207 32.40 -12.16 -3.19
N ILE A 208 32.72 -10.87 -3.32
CA ILE A 208 32.00 -9.79 -2.62
C ILE A 208 30.56 -9.70 -3.15
N LEU A 209 30.38 -9.73 -4.47
CA LEU A 209 29.05 -9.63 -5.09
C LEU A 209 28.13 -10.79 -4.68
N VAL A 210 28.63 -12.03 -4.72
CA VAL A 210 27.87 -13.21 -4.29
C VAL A 210 27.42 -13.07 -2.83
N THR A 211 28.30 -12.59 -1.95
CA THR A 211 27.96 -12.32 -0.55
C THR A 211 26.82 -11.31 -0.43
N GLY A 212 26.91 -10.18 -1.15
CA GLY A 212 25.85 -9.17 -1.20
C GLY A 212 24.54 -9.72 -1.75
N THR A 213 24.59 -10.57 -2.79
CA THR A 213 23.38 -11.18 -3.36
C THR A 213 22.67 -12.13 -2.40
N PHE A 214 23.39 -12.89 -1.56
CA PHE A 214 22.76 -13.74 -0.54
C PHE A 214 22.12 -12.92 0.59
N ILE A 215 22.72 -11.81 0.98
CA ILE A 215 22.11 -10.86 1.93
C ILE A 215 20.80 -10.31 1.33
N LEU A 216 20.82 -9.90 0.07
CA LEU A 216 19.62 -9.45 -0.64
C LEU A 216 18.56 -10.56 -0.75
N CYS A 217 18.95 -11.81 -1.04
CA CYS A 217 18.02 -12.95 -1.01
C CYS A 217 17.30 -13.05 0.33
N GLY A 218 18.04 -12.92 1.43
CA GLY A 218 17.46 -12.92 2.78
C GLY A 218 16.45 -11.78 2.98
N ILE A 219 16.80 -10.55 2.58
CA ILE A 219 15.91 -9.39 2.69
C ILE A 219 14.63 -9.58 1.86
N PHE A 220 14.74 -10.03 0.60
CA PHE A 220 13.58 -10.26 -0.26
C PHE A 220 12.70 -11.40 0.22
N LEU A 221 13.28 -12.45 0.83
CA LEU A 221 12.50 -13.51 1.45
C LEU A 221 11.69 -12.99 2.65
N LEU A 222 12.28 -12.11 3.47
CA LEU A 222 11.54 -11.45 4.54
C LEU A 222 10.38 -10.62 3.98
N LEU A 223 10.63 -9.83 2.94
CA LEU A 223 9.59 -9.03 2.30
C LEU A 223 8.46 -9.90 1.72
N HIS A 224 8.81 -11.01 1.08
CA HIS A 224 7.84 -11.98 0.55
C HIS A 224 6.95 -12.54 1.66
N ASN A 225 7.57 -13.00 2.76
CA ASN A 225 6.84 -13.57 3.89
C ASN A 225 5.98 -12.53 4.60
N VAL A 226 6.48 -11.31 4.80
CA VAL A 226 5.68 -10.21 5.38
C VAL A 226 4.49 -9.87 4.49
N ALA A 227 4.69 -9.77 3.17
CA ALA A 227 3.60 -9.51 2.23
C ALA A 227 2.56 -10.63 2.25
N GLN A 228 3.01 -11.89 2.25
CA GLN A 228 2.14 -13.06 2.34
C GLN A 228 1.35 -13.08 3.65
N ASP A 229 2.01 -12.87 4.79
CA ASP A 229 1.37 -12.85 6.11
C ASP A 229 0.38 -11.69 6.23
N THR A 230 0.69 -10.54 5.65
CA THR A 230 -0.23 -9.40 5.59
C THR A 230 -1.48 -9.74 4.78
N CYS A 231 -1.31 -10.35 3.60
CA CYS A 231 -2.42 -10.80 2.75
C CYS A 231 -3.30 -11.85 3.43
N VAL A 232 -2.69 -12.81 4.14
CA VAL A 232 -3.41 -13.82 4.92
C VAL A 232 -4.13 -13.18 6.09
N SER A 233 -3.50 -12.25 6.81
CA SER A 233 -4.09 -11.54 7.94
C SER A 233 -5.29 -10.71 7.52
N MET A 234 -5.19 -9.97 6.40
CA MET A 234 -6.31 -9.24 5.81
C MET A 234 -7.47 -10.17 5.46
N ASN A 235 -7.20 -11.30 4.80
CA ASN A 235 -8.23 -12.26 4.43
C ASN A 235 -8.88 -12.93 5.66
N GLN A 236 -8.09 -13.31 6.67
CA GLN A 236 -8.59 -13.91 7.90
C GLN A 236 -9.49 -12.96 8.68
N TRP A 237 -9.11 -11.69 8.77
CA TRP A 237 -9.92 -10.65 9.40
C TRP A 237 -11.24 -10.44 8.64
N VAL A 238 -11.20 -10.41 7.30
CA VAL A 238 -12.40 -10.32 6.45
C VAL A 238 -13.35 -11.51 6.66
N GLN A 239 -12.83 -12.73 6.76
CA GLN A 239 -13.63 -13.94 6.88
C GLN A 239 -14.23 -14.16 8.28
N ASN A 240 -13.59 -13.63 9.33
CA ASN A 240 -13.99 -13.85 10.72
C ASN A 240 -14.36 -12.53 11.43
N PRO A 241 -15.50 -11.89 11.10
CA PRO A 241 -15.89 -10.59 11.65
C PRO A 241 -16.07 -10.55 13.17
N THR A 242 -16.31 -11.70 13.80
CA THR A 242 -16.58 -11.79 15.25
C THR A 242 -15.41 -12.34 16.06
N ALA A 243 -14.32 -12.75 15.41
CA ALA A 243 -13.15 -13.31 16.08
C ALA A 243 -12.09 -12.23 16.28
N HIS A 244 -11.44 -12.21 17.44
CA HIS A 244 -10.30 -11.33 17.67
C HIS A 244 -9.10 -11.78 16.82
N THR A 245 -8.62 -10.87 16.00
CA THR A 245 -7.46 -11.03 15.12
C THR A 245 -6.46 -9.89 15.34
N ALA A 246 -5.29 -9.98 14.70
CA ALA A 246 -4.23 -8.97 14.81
C ALA A 246 -4.64 -7.57 14.27
N LEU A 247 -5.68 -7.48 13.44
CA LEU A 247 -6.12 -6.24 12.81
C LEU A 247 -7.12 -5.46 13.68
N ASP A 248 -7.80 -6.15 14.61
CA ASP A 248 -8.77 -5.55 15.54
C ASP A 248 -8.09 -4.64 16.56
N ASP A 249 -6.83 -4.89 16.89
CA ASP A 249 -6.05 -4.04 17.80
C ASP A 249 -5.60 -2.71 17.14
N ILE A 250 -5.69 -2.62 15.81
CA ILE A 250 -5.19 -1.49 15.01
C ILE A 250 -6.34 -0.62 14.51
N LEU A 251 -7.46 -1.22 14.13
CA LEU A 251 -8.60 -0.53 13.55
C LEU A 251 -9.64 -0.20 14.64
N PRO A 252 -10.05 1.07 14.81
CA PRO A 252 -11.02 1.47 15.83
C PRO A 252 -12.46 1.15 15.40
N CYS A 253 -12.73 -0.11 15.09
CA CYS A 253 -14.04 -0.59 14.65
C CYS A 253 -15.00 -0.71 15.83
N VAL A 254 -16.27 -0.38 15.58
CA VAL A 254 -17.34 -0.52 16.55
C VAL A 254 -18.17 -1.77 16.22
N ASP A 255 -18.79 -2.37 17.23
CA ASP A 255 -19.65 -3.53 17.03
C ASP A 255 -20.93 -3.20 16.24
N ASN A 256 -21.49 -4.21 15.59
CA ASN A 256 -22.67 -4.06 14.73
C ASN A 256 -23.91 -3.54 15.51
N ALA A 257 -24.07 -3.88 16.80
CA ALA A 257 -25.24 -3.42 17.56
C ALA A 257 -25.17 -1.91 17.81
N THR A 258 -24.00 -1.42 18.23
CA THR A 258 -23.75 0.01 18.41
C THR A 258 -23.83 0.76 17.08
N ALA A 259 -23.32 0.18 15.98
CA ALA A 259 -23.42 0.78 14.64
C ALA A 259 -24.89 0.90 14.16
N GLN A 260 -25.71 -0.13 14.38
CA GLN A 260 -27.14 -0.09 14.09
C GLN A 260 -27.88 0.92 14.97
N GLU A 261 -27.51 1.05 16.24
CA GLU A 261 -28.06 2.10 17.10
C GLU A 261 -27.72 3.49 16.56
N THR A 262 -26.48 3.74 16.15
CA THR A 262 -26.07 5.00 15.50
C THR A 262 -26.91 5.28 14.24
N MET A 263 -27.15 4.25 13.41
CA MET A 263 -27.96 4.38 12.20
C MET A 263 -29.41 4.76 12.53
N LEU A 264 -30.01 4.09 13.51
CA LEU A 264 -31.37 4.40 13.97
C LEU A 264 -31.47 5.84 14.50
N ARG A 265 -30.47 6.29 15.28
CA ARG A 265 -30.40 7.69 15.75
C ARG A 265 -30.29 8.68 14.60
N SER A 266 -29.51 8.37 13.57
CA SER A 266 -29.43 9.20 12.37
C SER A 266 -30.79 9.31 11.66
N LYS A 267 -31.50 8.19 11.47
CA LYS A 267 -32.86 8.18 10.90
C LYS A 267 -33.86 8.96 11.76
N GLU A 268 -33.78 8.82 13.08
CA GLU A 268 -34.61 9.54 14.03
C GLU A 268 -34.42 11.06 13.89
N VAL A 269 -33.17 11.53 13.89
CA VAL A 269 -32.85 12.96 13.74
C VAL A 269 -33.35 13.50 12.41
N THR A 270 -33.13 12.78 11.30
CA THR A 270 -33.65 13.18 9.98
C THR A 270 -35.18 13.27 9.97
N SER A 271 -35.87 12.27 10.53
CA SER A 271 -37.34 12.25 10.59
C SER A 271 -37.89 13.40 11.45
N GLN A 272 -37.27 13.65 12.61
CA GLN A 272 -37.66 14.76 13.48
C GLN A 272 -37.43 16.11 12.80
N LEU A 273 -36.32 16.30 12.10
CA LEU A 273 -36.00 17.54 11.41
C LEU A 273 -37.01 17.82 10.28
N VAL A 274 -37.36 16.82 9.48
CA VAL A 274 -38.41 16.94 8.47
C VAL A 274 -39.76 17.28 9.10
N ASN A 275 -40.11 16.66 10.22
CA ASN A 275 -41.37 16.95 10.93
C ASN A 275 -41.42 18.39 11.45
N VAL A 276 -40.32 18.91 12.00
CA VAL A 276 -40.23 20.31 12.44
C VAL A 276 -40.39 21.26 11.25
N ILE A 277 -39.73 20.98 10.13
CA ILE A 277 -39.88 21.77 8.91
C ILE A 277 -41.35 21.76 8.44
N ASN A 278 -41.97 20.58 8.39
CA ASN A 278 -43.37 20.44 7.99
C ASN A 278 -44.34 21.18 8.94
N GLN A 279 -44.07 21.19 10.24
CA GLN A 279 -44.85 21.99 11.18
C GLN A 279 -44.74 23.50 10.88
N VAL A 280 -43.56 23.99 10.48
CA VAL A 280 -43.41 25.38 10.04
C VAL A 280 -44.18 25.62 8.74
N VAL A 281 -44.09 24.70 7.77
CA VAL A 281 -44.84 24.81 6.50
C VAL A 281 -46.34 24.90 6.76
N THR A 282 -46.92 23.96 7.50
CA THR A 282 -48.37 23.86 7.68
C THR A 282 -48.91 24.89 8.66
N ASN A 283 -48.20 25.14 9.76
CA ASN A 283 -48.73 25.95 10.87
C ASN A 283 -48.22 27.39 10.87
N VAL A 284 -47.23 27.74 10.05
CA VAL A 284 -46.69 29.11 9.96
C VAL A 284 -46.78 29.67 8.56
N SER A 285 -46.20 29.01 7.56
CA SER A 285 -46.16 29.55 6.19
C SER A 285 -47.51 29.48 5.48
N ASN A 286 -48.22 28.36 5.59
CA ASN A 286 -49.51 28.15 4.92
C ASN A 286 -50.71 28.76 5.66
N ILE A 287 -50.51 29.32 6.87
CA ILE A 287 -51.56 30.02 7.61
C ILE A 287 -51.54 31.52 7.29
N ASN A 288 -52.73 32.08 7.04
CA ASN A 288 -52.91 33.53 6.90
C ASN A 288 -53.15 34.14 8.29
N PHE A 289 -52.08 34.55 8.97
CA PHE A 289 -52.21 35.21 10.28
C PHE A 289 -52.86 36.58 10.15
N ALA A 290 -53.59 37.00 11.19
CA ALA A 290 -54.05 38.38 11.28
C ALA A 290 -52.90 39.31 11.70
N PRO A 291 -52.92 40.61 11.32
CA PRO A 291 -51.81 41.54 11.55
C PRO A 291 -51.36 41.71 13.01
N ASN A 292 -52.23 41.36 13.96
CA ASN A 292 -51.96 41.40 15.40
C ASN A 292 -51.06 40.25 15.89
N PHE A 293 -50.85 39.18 15.10
CA PHE A 293 -50.03 38.03 15.47
C PHE A 293 -48.55 38.21 15.08
N VAL A 294 -47.91 39.26 15.56
CA VAL A 294 -46.46 39.46 15.41
C VAL A 294 -45.75 38.52 16.40
N PRO A 295 -44.72 37.72 16.01
CA PRO A 295 -43.93 37.79 14.78
C PRO A 295 -44.36 36.82 13.66
N LEU A 296 -45.44 36.06 13.83
CA LEU A 296 -45.89 35.05 12.86
C LEU A 296 -46.54 35.67 11.61
N TYR A 297 -47.07 36.87 11.73
CA TYR A 297 -47.59 37.65 10.61
C TYR A 297 -46.48 38.37 9.85
N TYR A 298 -46.38 38.12 8.55
CA TYR A 298 -45.48 38.85 7.64
C TYR A 298 -46.10 39.04 6.24
N ASN A 299 -47.44 39.11 6.14
CA ASN A 299 -48.18 39.24 4.88
C ASN A 299 -48.03 38.00 3.95
N GLN A 300 -48.19 36.80 4.53
CA GLN A 300 -48.23 35.54 3.78
C GLN A 300 -49.31 35.60 2.68
N SER A 301 -48.89 35.69 1.43
CA SER A 301 -49.76 35.82 0.26
C SER A 301 -49.23 34.93 -0.87
N GLY A 302 -50.08 34.21 -1.60
CA GLY A 302 -49.62 33.28 -2.65
C GLY A 302 -50.03 31.82 -2.41
N PRO A 303 -49.65 30.91 -3.34
CA PRO A 303 -50.07 29.51 -3.32
C PRO A 303 -49.54 28.78 -2.09
N VAL A 304 -50.27 27.74 -1.65
CA VAL A 304 -49.83 26.92 -0.52
C VAL A 304 -48.54 26.19 -0.86
N MET A 305 -47.60 26.21 0.07
CA MET A 305 -46.31 25.58 -0.10
C MET A 305 -46.43 24.07 0.15
N PRO A 306 -45.82 23.22 -0.70
CA PRO A 306 -45.81 21.78 -0.50
C PRO A 306 -44.94 21.40 0.70
N THR A 307 -45.32 20.33 1.40
CA THR A 307 -44.57 19.80 2.54
C THR A 307 -43.34 19.02 2.10
N LEU A 308 -42.33 18.98 2.95
CA LEU A 308 -41.15 18.14 2.77
C LEU A 308 -41.51 16.68 2.97
N CYS A 309 -41.04 15.82 2.08
CA CYS A 309 -41.19 14.39 2.21
C CYS A 309 -40.33 13.89 3.38
N ASN A 310 -40.97 13.19 4.31
CA ASN A 310 -40.25 12.37 5.28
C ASN A 310 -39.87 11.05 4.59
N PRO A 311 -38.56 10.74 4.44
CA PRO A 311 -38.11 9.51 3.80
C PRO A 311 -38.40 8.27 4.65
N PHE A 312 -38.82 8.45 5.91
CA PHE A 312 -39.06 7.37 6.86
C PHE A 312 -40.51 7.33 7.34
N LYS A 313 -40.98 6.12 7.65
CA LYS A 313 -42.21 5.87 8.42
C LYS A 313 -41.95 6.05 9.93
N PRO A 314 -43.01 6.04 10.78
CA PRO A 314 -42.85 6.12 12.24
C PRO A 314 -42.00 5.00 12.86
N ASP A 315 -41.86 3.87 12.18
CA ASP A 315 -40.99 2.74 12.55
C ASP A 315 -39.57 2.84 11.96
N PHE A 316 -39.21 3.98 11.35
CA PHE A 316 -37.94 4.25 10.66
C PHE A 316 -37.63 3.37 9.44
N THR A 317 -38.65 2.67 8.91
CA THR A 317 -38.55 2.01 7.61
C THR A 317 -38.69 3.02 6.49
N ASP A 318 -38.07 2.74 5.34
CA ASP A 318 -38.05 3.67 4.22
C ASP A 318 -39.45 3.80 3.59
N ARG A 319 -39.76 5.01 3.11
CA ARG A 319 -41.07 5.40 2.57
C ARG A 319 -40.90 6.13 1.25
N VAL A 320 -41.77 5.81 0.29
CA VAL A 320 -41.91 6.59 -0.95
C VAL A 320 -42.77 7.83 -0.68
N CYS A 321 -42.31 8.98 -1.17
CA CYS A 321 -43.01 10.25 -1.02
C CYS A 321 -44.39 10.22 -1.70
N SER A 322 -45.38 10.83 -1.04
CA SER A 322 -46.74 10.94 -1.56
C SER A 322 -46.89 12.11 -2.54
N ALA A 323 -47.91 12.06 -3.39
CA ALA A 323 -48.21 13.17 -4.30
C ALA A 323 -48.47 14.46 -3.52
N GLY A 324 -47.73 15.53 -3.84
CA GLY A 324 -47.79 16.82 -3.15
C GLY A 324 -46.71 17.05 -2.09
N GLU A 325 -45.90 16.03 -1.77
CA GLU A 325 -44.67 16.19 -0.99
C GLU A 325 -43.47 16.48 -1.92
N VAL A 326 -42.47 17.22 -1.42
CA VAL A 326 -41.22 17.50 -2.14
C VAL A 326 -40.08 16.69 -1.54
N ASP A 327 -39.29 16.06 -2.39
CA ASP A 327 -38.10 15.31 -1.97
C ASP A 327 -37.00 16.23 -1.39
N LEU A 328 -36.19 15.69 -0.47
CA LEU A 328 -35.04 16.39 0.13
C LEU A 328 -34.07 16.97 -0.91
N SER A 329 -33.88 16.29 -2.04
CA SER A 329 -32.98 16.73 -3.12
C SER A 329 -33.43 18.00 -3.84
N ASN A 330 -34.75 18.19 -3.99
CA ASN A 330 -35.33 19.26 -4.79
C ASN A 330 -36.07 20.33 -3.97
N ALA A 331 -36.27 20.11 -2.67
CA ALA A 331 -37.08 20.98 -1.82
C ALA A 331 -36.61 22.44 -1.79
N THR A 332 -35.29 22.67 -1.75
CA THR A 332 -34.74 24.03 -1.75
C THR A 332 -35.06 24.76 -3.05
N GLU A 333 -34.98 24.09 -4.20
CA GLU A 333 -35.29 24.68 -5.50
C GLU A 333 -36.78 24.97 -5.64
N VAL A 334 -37.65 24.03 -5.25
CA VAL A 334 -39.10 24.22 -5.30
C VAL A 334 -39.56 25.35 -4.37
N TRP A 335 -38.97 25.47 -3.18
CA TRP A 335 -39.38 26.49 -2.22
C TRP A 335 -38.90 27.91 -2.56
N LYS A 336 -37.93 28.09 -3.46
CA LYS A 336 -37.51 29.42 -3.94
C LYS A 336 -38.67 30.20 -4.56
N ASP A 337 -39.56 29.50 -5.27
CA ASP A 337 -40.72 30.11 -5.94
C ASP A 337 -41.77 30.66 -4.95
N TYR A 338 -41.63 30.34 -3.66
CA TYR A 338 -42.53 30.79 -2.59
C TYR A 338 -41.93 31.94 -1.76
N VAL A 339 -40.71 32.40 -2.08
CA VAL A 339 -40.02 33.46 -1.35
C VAL A 339 -40.50 34.84 -1.79
N CYS A 340 -40.91 35.65 -0.83
CA CYS A 340 -41.29 37.04 -1.06
C CYS A 340 -40.10 38.00 -0.93
N GLN A 341 -40.18 39.18 -1.55
CA GLN A 341 -39.32 40.31 -1.21
C GLN A 341 -39.84 40.99 0.05
N VAL A 342 -38.94 41.32 0.99
CA VAL A 342 -39.30 41.90 2.28
C VAL A 342 -38.97 43.39 2.38
N SER A 343 -39.79 44.13 3.13
CA SER A 343 -39.53 45.50 3.54
C SER A 343 -38.43 45.58 4.61
N ALA A 344 -38.00 46.81 4.96
CA ALA A 344 -37.10 47.04 6.08
C ALA A 344 -37.64 46.54 7.43
N SER A 345 -38.96 46.37 7.56
CA SER A 345 -39.62 45.80 8.75
C SER A 345 -39.78 44.28 8.70
N GLY A 346 -39.30 43.60 7.65
CA GLY A 346 -39.36 42.15 7.50
C GLY A 346 -40.70 41.61 7.00
N ILE A 347 -41.56 42.46 6.42
CA ILE A 347 -42.89 42.10 5.92
C ILE A 347 -42.81 41.88 4.41
N CYS A 348 -43.47 40.83 3.89
CA CYS A 348 -43.56 40.58 2.45
C CYS A 348 -44.26 41.73 1.70
N ILE A 349 -43.58 42.26 0.67
CA ILE A 349 -44.09 43.27 -0.26
C ILE A 349 -44.66 42.60 -1.52
N THR A 350 -44.03 41.50 -1.97
CA THR A 350 -44.52 40.68 -3.08
C THR A 350 -45.31 39.48 -2.57
N THR A 351 -46.08 38.85 -3.45
CA THR A 351 -46.70 37.55 -3.15
C THR A 351 -45.63 36.52 -2.82
N GLY A 352 -45.66 35.98 -1.61
CA GLY A 352 -44.92 34.80 -1.18
C GLY A 352 -45.35 34.31 0.21
N ARG A 353 -44.95 33.08 0.52
CA ARG A 353 -45.24 32.38 1.78
C ARG A 353 -44.02 32.25 2.68
N LEU A 354 -42.83 32.57 2.19
CA LEU A 354 -41.58 32.55 2.93
C LEU A 354 -40.89 33.91 2.85
N THR A 355 -40.41 34.41 3.99
CA THR A 355 -39.38 35.44 3.98
C THR A 355 -38.03 34.82 3.62
N PRO A 356 -37.05 35.61 3.13
CA PRO A 356 -35.70 35.12 2.89
C PRO A 356 -35.05 34.47 4.13
N THR A 357 -35.39 34.96 5.33
CA THR A 357 -34.91 34.39 6.59
C THR A 357 -35.49 33.00 6.85
N PHE A 358 -36.82 32.82 6.74
CA PHE A 358 -37.44 31.50 6.91
C PHE A 358 -37.00 30.51 5.84
N TYR A 359 -36.87 30.96 4.60
CA TYR A 359 -36.36 30.14 3.50
C TYR A 359 -34.94 29.62 3.81
N ASN A 360 -34.01 30.49 4.21
CA ASN A 360 -32.63 30.07 4.51
C ASN A 360 -32.59 29.07 5.69
N GLN A 361 -33.43 29.25 6.70
CA GLN A 361 -33.53 28.33 7.83
C GLN A 361 -34.04 26.96 7.40
N MET A 362 -35.13 26.93 6.62
CA MET A 362 -35.71 25.70 6.09
C MET A 362 -34.76 24.99 5.12
N ALA A 363 -34.10 25.73 4.22
CA ALA A 363 -33.16 25.19 3.26
C ALA A 363 -31.95 24.52 3.92
N SER A 364 -31.47 25.09 5.03
CA SER A 364 -30.42 24.44 5.81
C SER A 364 -30.90 23.17 6.52
N GLY A 365 -32.10 23.19 7.10
CA GLY A 365 -32.72 21.98 7.67
C GLY A 365 -32.88 20.86 6.63
N VAL A 366 -33.23 21.21 5.40
CA VAL A 366 -33.25 20.28 4.25
C VAL A 366 -31.84 19.77 3.94
N ASN A 367 -30.83 20.64 3.84
CA ASN A 367 -29.45 20.25 3.56
C ASN A 367 -28.88 19.28 4.61
N VAL A 368 -29.14 19.52 5.90
CA VAL A 368 -28.73 18.62 6.99
C VAL A 368 -29.47 17.28 6.90
N SER A 369 -30.79 17.32 6.69
CA SER A 369 -31.61 16.12 6.51
C SER A 369 -31.11 15.29 5.32
N TYR A 370 -30.76 15.95 4.22
CA TYR A 370 -30.19 15.33 3.03
C TYR A 370 -28.83 14.71 3.32
N GLY A 371 -27.92 15.44 3.99
CA GLY A 371 -26.60 14.95 4.37
C GLY A 371 -26.68 13.71 5.25
N LEU A 372 -27.51 13.73 6.29
CA LEU A 372 -27.73 12.58 7.18
C LEU A 372 -28.38 11.41 6.46
N TYR A 373 -29.37 11.67 5.58
CA TYR A 373 -30.05 10.62 4.82
C TYR A 373 -29.10 9.91 3.84
N HIS A 374 -28.29 10.66 3.10
CA HIS A 374 -27.46 10.10 2.02
C HIS A 374 -26.09 9.60 2.50
N TYR A 375 -25.48 10.27 3.47
CA TYR A 375 -24.14 9.93 3.98
C TYR A 375 -24.16 9.18 5.32
N GLY A 376 -25.31 9.11 6.01
CA GLY A 376 -25.49 8.31 7.23
C GLY A 376 -25.05 6.86 7.07
N PRO A 377 -25.49 6.12 6.03
CA PRO A 377 -25.03 4.75 5.79
C PRO A 377 -23.50 4.63 5.67
N PHE A 378 -22.87 5.53 4.92
CA PHE A 378 -21.40 5.53 4.76
C PHE A 378 -20.67 5.78 6.08
N LEU A 379 -21.15 6.70 6.91
CA LEU A 379 -20.54 6.97 8.22
C LEU A 379 -20.64 5.76 9.15
N VAL A 380 -21.74 5.01 9.07
CA VAL A 380 -21.94 3.76 9.82
C VAL A 380 -21.02 2.66 9.28
N GLU A 381 -20.90 2.51 7.96
CA GLU A 381 -19.97 1.57 7.31
C GLU A 381 -18.48 1.87 7.61
N LEU A 382 -18.17 3.14 7.87
CA LEU A 382 -16.83 3.54 8.32
C LEU A 382 -16.63 3.21 9.81
N GLN A 383 -17.68 3.36 10.63
CA GLN A 383 -17.67 3.09 12.06
C GLN A 383 -17.56 1.59 12.38
N ASP A 384 -18.32 0.74 11.68
CA ASP A 384 -18.30 -0.72 11.85
C ASP A 384 -17.19 -1.41 11.02
N CYS A 385 -16.40 -0.61 10.30
CA CYS A 385 -15.35 -1.04 9.39
C CYS A 385 -15.81 -1.93 8.22
N THR A 386 -17.09 -1.94 7.87
CA THR A 386 -17.60 -2.59 6.67
C THR A 386 -16.89 -2.06 5.42
N PHE A 387 -16.65 -0.75 5.33
CA PHE A 387 -15.87 -0.14 4.25
C PHE A 387 -14.43 -0.69 4.18
N VAL A 388 -13.76 -0.81 5.32
CA VAL A 388 -12.39 -1.36 5.42
C VAL A 388 -12.38 -2.84 5.04
N ARG A 389 -13.40 -3.59 5.44
CA ARG A 389 -13.59 -5.01 5.09
C ARG A 389 -13.76 -5.21 3.60
N GLN A 390 -14.53 -4.37 2.93
CA GLN A 390 -14.65 -4.38 1.46
C GLN A 390 -13.29 -4.08 0.81
N THR A 391 -12.62 -3.02 1.25
CA THR A 391 -11.29 -2.62 0.75
C THR A 391 -10.27 -3.76 0.89
N PHE A 392 -10.21 -4.43 2.05
CA PHE A 392 -9.30 -5.56 2.27
C PHE A 392 -9.71 -6.83 1.50
N THR A 393 -11.01 -7.01 1.23
CA THR A 393 -11.48 -8.09 0.36
C THR A 393 -10.93 -7.90 -1.06
N ASP A 394 -11.02 -6.69 -1.59
CA ASP A 394 -10.54 -6.35 -2.93
C ASP A 394 -9.01 -6.47 -3.00
N ILE A 395 -8.28 -5.94 -2.02
CA ILE A 395 -6.82 -6.08 -1.94
C ILE A 395 -6.42 -7.56 -1.87
N SER A 396 -7.08 -8.34 -1.01
CA SER A 396 -6.76 -9.76 -0.82
C SER A 396 -7.05 -10.60 -2.05
N ARG A 397 -8.13 -10.32 -2.78
CA ARG A 397 -8.52 -11.09 -3.97
C ARG A 397 -7.78 -10.67 -5.23
N GLU A 398 -7.64 -9.36 -5.45
CA GLU A 398 -7.19 -8.84 -6.74
C GLU A 398 -5.69 -8.52 -6.75
N ASN A 399 -5.15 -8.02 -5.63
CA ASN A 399 -3.79 -7.50 -5.57
C ASN A 399 -2.79 -8.51 -4.98
N CYS A 400 -3.16 -9.16 -3.87
CA CYS A 400 -2.30 -10.09 -3.14
C CYS A 400 -1.74 -11.26 -3.97
N PRO A 401 -2.51 -11.93 -4.86
CA PRO A 401 -1.97 -13.03 -5.68
C PRO A 401 -0.83 -12.57 -6.60
N GLY A 402 -0.93 -11.34 -7.14
CA GLY A 402 0.12 -10.74 -7.95
C GLY A 402 1.38 -10.44 -7.13
N LEU A 403 1.21 -9.78 -5.99
CA LEU A 403 2.28 -9.47 -5.04
C LEU A 403 3.05 -10.72 -4.61
N GLN A 404 2.35 -11.78 -4.22
CA GLN A 404 2.96 -13.03 -3.78
C GLN A 404 3.72 -13.71 -4.92
N ARG A 405 3.09 -13.88 -6.08
CA ARG A 405 3.71 -14.56 -7.22
C ARG A 405 4.96 -13.83 -7.74
N TYR A 406 4.90 -12.51 -7.87
CA TYR A 406 6.02 -11.76 -8.45
C TYR A 406 7.15 -11.51 -7.44
N SER A 407 6.86 -11.42 -6.14
CA SER A 407 7.92 -11.42 -5.13
C SER A 407 8.64 -12.77 -5.05
N GLU A 408 7.93 -13.88 -5.23
CA GLU A 408 8.53 -15.22 -5.36
C GLU A 408 9.47 -15.30 -6.57
N TRP A 409 9.09 -14.72 -7.72
CA TRP A 409 9.95 -14.69 -8.91
C TRP A 409 11.25 -13.91 -8.70
N ILE A 410 11.19 -12.78 -7.99
CA ILE A 410 12.40 -12.01 -7.61
C ILE A 410 13.31 -12.87 -6.75
N TYR A 411 12.76 -13.53 -5.74
CA TYR A 411 13.50 -14.43 -4.86
C TYR A 411 14.15 -15.59 -5.64
N ILE A 412 13.39 -16.30 -6.48
CA ILE A 412 13.91 -17.40 -7.31
C ILE A 412 15.01 -16.90 -8.25
N GLY A 413 14.79 -15.76 -8.93
CA GLY A 413 15.76 -15.14 -9.82
C GLY A 413 17.07 -14.80 -9.11
N LEU A 414 16.99 -14.17 -7.94
CA LEU A 414 18.17 -13.84 -7.12
C LEU A 414 18.94 -15.11 -6.72
N VAL A 415 18.27 -16.12 -6.17
CA VAL A 415 18.91 -17.38 -5.74
C VAL A 415 19.59 -18.08 -6.92
N MET A 416 18.93 -18.16 -8.08
CA MET A 416 19.50 -18.76 -9.28
C MET A 416 20.79 -18.05 -9.72
N VAL A 417 20.79 -16.71 -9.78
CA VAL A 417 21.97 -15.93 -10.15
C VAL A 417 23.09 -16.10 -9.11
N SER A 418 22.77 -15.98 -7.83
CA SER A 418 23.74 -16.13 -6.73
C SER A 418 24.45 -17.49 -6.77
N VAL A 419 23.70 -18.58 -6.88
CA VAL A 419 24.24 -19.94 -6.90
C VAL A 419 25.03 -20.18 -8.18
N ALA A 420 24.53 -19.75 -9.34
CA ALA A 420 25.23 -19.91 -10.61
C ALA A 420 26.58 -19.18 -10.62
N VAL A 421 26.64 -17.93 -10.14
CA VAL A 421 27.90 -17.18 -10.05
C VAL A 421 28.82 -17.79 -9.01
N MET A 422 28.32 -18.14 -7.82
CA MET A 422 29.10 -18.82 -6.78
C MET A 422 29.83 -20.05 -7.32
N LEU A 423 29.11 -20.94 -8.02
CA LEU A 423 29.69 -22.14 -8.61
C LEU A 423 30.64 -21.79 -9.76
N SER A 424 30.31 -20.79 -10.59
CA SER A 424 31.21 -20.31 -11.65
C SER A 424 32.58 -19.86 -11.11
N LEU A 425 32.60 -19.14 -9.97
CA LEU A 425 33.84 -18.71 -9.34
C LEU A 425 34.73 -19.88 -8.91
N VAL A 426 34.13 -20.92 -8.31
CA VAL A 426 34.86 -22.14 -7.91
C VAL A 426 35.44 -22.85 -9.13
N PHE A 427 34.63 -23.05 -10.18
CA PHE A 427 35.06 -23.75 -11.38
C PHE A 427 36.05 -22.95 -12.23
N TRP A 428 36.05 -21.61 -12.19
CA TRP A 428 37.09 -20.80 -12.82
C TRP A 428 38.47 -21.04 -12.22
N VAL A 429 38.56 -21.16 -10.90
CA VAL A 429 39.84 -21.45 -10.22
C VAL A 429 40.34 -22.86 -10.59
N ILE A 430 39.43 -23.85 -10.59
CA ILE A 430 39.76 -25.25 -10.95
C ILE A 430 40.20 -25.34 -12.41
N TYR A 431 39.40 -24.80 -13.34
CA TYR A 431 39.70 -24.84 -14.77
C TYR A 431 41.00 -24.09 -15.10
N GLY A 432 41.20 -22.91 -14.50
CA GLY A 432 42.42 -22.12 -14.64
C GLY A 432 43.67 -22.88 -14.17
N ARG A 433 43.56 -23.62 -13.06
CA ARG A 433 44.63 -24.49 -12.55
C ARG A 433 44.93 -25.66 -13.51
N GLU A 434 43.92 -26.44 -13.88
CA GLU A 434 44.08 -27.59 -14.80
C GLU A 434 44.66 -27.18 -16.16
N ARG A 435 44.22 -26.03 -16.69
CA ARG A 435 44.78 -25.50 -17.94
C ARG A 435 46.27 -25.18 -17.81
N ARG A 436 46.71 -24.60 -16.70
CA ARG A 436 48.12 -24.28 -16.46
C ARG A 436 48.95 -25.56 -16.45
N HIS A 437 48.48 -26.59 -15.74
CA HIS A 437 49.11 -27.91 -15.72
C HIS A 437 49.20 -28.51 -17.13
N ARG A 438 48.14 -28.44 -17.95
CA ARG A 438 48.18 -28.89 -19.35
C ARG A 438 49.26 -28.20 -20.17
N VAL A 439 49.45 -26.89 -20.03
CA VAL A 439 50.48 -26.12 -20.76
C VAL A 439 51.87 -26.51 -20.27
N TYR A 440 52.10 -26.58 -18.95
CA TYR A 440 53.37 -27.01 -18.38
C TYR A 440 53.74 -28.45 -18.78
N THR A 441 52.81 -29.40 -18.68
CA THR A 441 53.04 -30.80 -19.09
C THR A 441 53.36 -30.90 -20.58
N LYS A 442 52.67 -30.14 -21.45
CA LYS A 442 52.98 -30.10 -22.89
C LYS A 442 54.36 -29.50 -23.19
N GLN A 443 54.78 -28.45 -22.48
CA GLN A 443 56.11 -27.84 -22.64
C GLN A 443 57.22 -28.79 -22.17
N HIS A 444 57.05 -29.46 -21.03
CA HIS A 444 58.04 -30.41 -20.52
C HIS A 444 58.12 -31.72 -21.33
N MET A 445 57.03 -32.17 -21.95
CA MET A 445 57.07 -33.31 -22.88
C MET A 445 57.67 -32.96 -24.25
N ALA A 446 57.69 -31.68 -24.62
CA ALA A 446 58.23 -31.20 -25.90
C ALA A 446 59.73 -30.84 -25.85
N ASP A 447 60.34 -30.79 -24.67
CA ASP A 447 61.78 -30.51 -24.49
C ASP A 447 62.48 -31.61 -23.66
N PRO A 448 62.92 -32.71 -24.29
CA PRO A 448 63.78 -33.71 -23.64
C PRO A 448 65.26 -33.27 -23.58
N GLY A 449 65.59 -32.05 -24.04
CA GLY A 449 66.92 -31.70 -24.56
C GLY A 449 67.81 -30.81 -23.69
N ARG A 450 67.54 -30.65 -22.38
CA ARG A 450 68.55 -30.09 -21.45
C ARG A 450 68.96 -31.14 -20.44
N GLY A 451 70.04 -31.82 -20.81
CA GLY A 451 70.66 -32.89 -20.06
C GLY A 451 71.11 -32.44 -18.68
N PHE A 452 71.02 -33.41 -17.77
CA PHE A 452 71.93 -33.58 -16.65
C PHE A 452 73.37 -33.40 -17.14
N GLU A 453 74.02 -32.29 -16.78
CA GLU A 453 75.48 -32.25 -16.69
C GLU A 453 75.80 -32.45 -15.21
N GLY A 454 75.93 -33.73 -14.86
CA GLY A 454 76.41 -34.15 -13.56
C GLY A 454 77.90 -33.88 -13.45
N ASP A 455 78.28 -33.36 -12.28
CA ASP A 455 79.62 -33.41 -11.72
C ASP A 455 80.34 -34.72 -12.08
N LYS A 456 81.44 -34.62 -12.82
CA LYS A 456 82.53 -35.61 -12.77
C LYS A 456 83.90 -34.98 -13.00
N HIS A 457 84.67 -35.04 -11.91
CA HIS A 457 86.10 -35.29 -11.79
C HIS A 457 87.09 -34.12 -11.58
N THR A 458 87.72 -34.26 -10.39
CA THR A 458 89.07 -33.86 -9.92
C THR A 458 89.30 -32.45 -9.43
#